data_AF-A0A7L3DP75-F1
#
_entry.id   AF-A0A7L3DP75-F1
#
_cell.length_a   1.000
_cell.length_b   1.000
_cell.length_c   1.000
_cell.angle_alpha   90.00
_cell.angle_beta   90.00
_cell.angle_gamma   90.00
#
_symmetry.space_group_name_H-M   'P 1'
#
loop_
_entity.id
_entity.type
_entity.pdbx_description
1 polymer ?
#
loop_
_entity_poly.entity_id
_entity_poly.type
_entity_poly.pdbx_seq_one_letter_code
_entity_poly.pdbx_strand_id
1 'polypeptide(L)'
;CGWKRVPAPKAPTDPTPVGAGPLEEASGEGDPYSIIDIAYNPDVLQRGEENPEKMKHLIYLTLSFVEERCNLTLSHSYTIESFKLKGSLERMQQRLKGRQMPTPHLSQNTKKELTLDQLLHSMEAEEGSNAPVLKEESVTQSKVHLIEEITSTEIPENLSTPVYEIVTVKDTNKKPLKIELKIELPKVSSVSECDLRISKDDIIIEVPEKYKLQLDLPELVDEETTTAVFNKGRRVLFITAPVAKPDL
;
A
#
# COMPACT_ATOMS: atom_id res chain seq x y z
N CYS A 1 -2.34 2.56 -20.52
CA CYS A 1 -2.59 2.71 -21.98
C CYS A 1 -1.78 3.88 -22.55
N GLY A 2 -1.57 3.94 -23.86
CA GLY A 2 -0.80 5.01 -24.51
C GLY A 2 -1.69 6.11 -25.09
N TRP A 3 -1.41 7.38 -24.77
CA TRP A 3 -2.17 8.51 -25.27
C TRP A 3 -1.30 9.75 -25.54
N LYS A 4 -1.21 10.18 -26.81
CA LYS A 4 -0.37 11.31 -27.24
C LYS A 4 -0.77 12.67 -26.64
N ARG A 5 -1.95 12.77 -26.04
CA ARG A 5 -2.38 13.97 -25.30
C ARG A 5 -1.71 14.11 -23.94
N VAL A 6 -1.21 13.01 -23.38
CA VAL A 6 -0.39 13.04 -22.18
C VAL A 6 1.02 13.50 -22.60
N PRO A 7 1.55 14.59 -22.02
CA PRO A 7 2.87 15.08 -22.40
C PRO A 7 3.95 14.05 -22.03
N ALA A 8 5.01 13.98 -22.84
CA ALA A 8 6.19 13.21 -22.48
C ALA A 8 6.97 13.93 -21.37
N PRO A 9 7.68 13.20 -20.48
CA PRO A 9 8.66 13.80 -19.59
C PRO A 9 9.72 14.54 -20.41
N LYS A 10 10.13 15.74 -19.97
CA LYS A 10 11.11 16.55 -20.71
C LYS A 10 12.53 16.02 -20.54
N ALA A 11 12.82 15.45 -19.36
CA ALA A 11 14.06 14.75 -19.05
C ALA A 11 13.79 13.38 -18.38
N PRO A 12 14.77 12.44 -18.36
CA PRO A 12 14.62 11.14 -17.69
C PRO A 12 14.38 11.22 -16.18
N THR A 13 14.80 12.31 -15.56
CA THR A 13 14.66 12.59 -14.12
C THR A 13 13.36 13.31 -13.78
N ASP A 14 12.64 13.80 -14.79
CA ASP A 14 11.41 14.55 -14.55
C ASP A 14 10.26 13.60 -14.17
N PRO A 15 9.29 14.08 -13.37
CA PRO A 15 8.09 13.31 -13.05
C PRO A 15 7.40 12.83 -14.31
N THR A 16 6.93 11.59 -14.30
CA THR A 16 6.23 11.00 -15.45
C THR A 16 4.78 11.48 -15.47
N PRO A 17 4.35 12.26 -16.48
CA PRO A 17 2.97 12.73 -16.55
C PRO A 17 2.01 11.57 -16.78
N VAL A 18 0.88 11.60 -16.08
CA VAL A 18 -0.16 10.58 -16.13
C VAL A 18 -1.52 11.23 -16.36
N GLY A 19 -2.27 10.70 -17.31
CA GLY A 19 -3.69 10.99 -17.50
C GLY A 19 -4.51 9.88 -16.87
N ALA A 20 -5.61 10.20 -16.20
CA ALA A 20 -6.40 9.18 -15.54
C ALA A 20 -7.90 9.48 -15.60
N GLY A 21 -8.69 8.47 -15.98
CA GLY A 21 -10.14 8.53 -16.00
C GLY A 21 -10.74 8.44 -14.58
N PRO A 22 -12.06 8.60 -14.43
CA PRO A 22 -12.73 8.31 -13.17
C PRO A 22 -12.65 6.81 -12.83
N LEU A 23 -12.72 6.50 -11.55
CA LEU A 23 -12.98 5.15 -11.07
C LEU A 23 -14.46 4.83 -11.32
N GLU A 24 -14.74 3.74 -12.03
CA GLU A 24 -16.10 3.28 -12.32
C GLU A 24 -16.32 1.87 -11.78
N GLU A 25 -17.44 1.67 -11.07
CA GLU A 25 -17.91 0.34 -10.75
C GLU A 25 -18.51 -0.32 -11.99
N ALA A 26 -18.20 -1.60 -12.17
CA ALA A 26 -18.68 -2.43 -13.25
C ALA A 26 -19.13 -3.79 -12.69
N SER A 27 -20.14 -4.35 -13.34
CA SER A 27 -20.60 -5.71 -13.09
C SER A 27 -20.36 -6.53 -14.35
N GLY A 28 -19.84 -7.74 -14.20
CA GLY A 28 -19.57 -8.67 -15.29
C GLY A 28 -20.07 -10.08 -14.96
N GLU A 29 -19.56 -11.08 -15.66
CA GLU A 29 -19.70 -12.48 -15.24
C GLU A 29 -18.83 -12.70 -13.99
N GLY A 30 -19.36 -12.37 -12.81
CA GLY A 30 -18.68 -12.49 -11.53
C GLY A 30 -19.03 -11.38 -10.55
N ASP A 31 -18.24 -11.30 -9.49
CA ASP A 31 -18.39 -10.28 -8.44
C ASP A 31 -18.22 -8.85 -9.01
N PRO A 32 -18.87 -7.85 -8.40
CA PRO A 32 -18.70 -6.45 -8.78
C PRO A 32 -17.24 -6.04 -8.67
N TYR A 33 -16.75 -5.27 -9.64
CA TYR A 33 -15.37 -4.82 -9.70
C TYR A 33 -15.28 -3.36 -10.13
N SER A 34 -14.19 -2.69 -9.77
CA SER A 34 -13.92 -1.32 -10.19
C SER A 34 -12.90 -1.27 -11.32
N ILE A 35 -13.06 -0.32 -12.24
CA ILE A 35 -12.16 -0.06 -13.36
C ILE A 35 -11.71 1.39 -13.33
N ILE A 36 -10.42 1.62 -13.50
CA ILE A 36 -9.85 2.94 -13.76
C ILE A 36 -8.92 2.87 -14.97
N ASP A 37 -9.04 3.83 -15.88
CA ASP A 37 -8.10 3.93 -17.01
C ASP A 37 -6.97 4.90 -16.70
N ILE A 38 -5.75 4.40 -16.86
CA ILE A 38 -4.53 5.20 -16.74
C ILE A 38 -3.85 5.30 -18.11
N ALA A 39 -3.51 6.52 -18.50
CA ALA A 39 -2.90 6.88 -19.75
C ALA A 39 -1.52 7.52 -19.54
N TYR A 40 -0.53 7.02 -20.27
CA TYR A 40 0.82 7.57 -20.34
C TYR A 40 1.11 8.03 -21.76
N ASN A 41 2.12 8.89 -21.91
CA ASN A 41 2.67 9.15 -23.22
C ASN A 41 3.23 7.82 -23.82
N PRO A 42 3.01 7.51 -25.11
CA PRO A 42 3.52 6.29 -25.73
C PRO A 42 5.02 6.06 -25.54
N ASP A 43 5.83 7.13 -25.53
CA ASP A 43 7.28 7.05 -25.36
C ASP A 43 7.67 6.53 -23.97
N VAL A 44 6.84 6.78 -22.96
CA VAL A 44 7.03 6.24 -21.60
C VAL A 44 6.82 4.72 -21.60
N LEU A 45 5.77 4.26 -22.29
CA LEU A 45 5.43 2.84 -22.36
C LEU A 45 6.47 2.06 -23.15
N GLN A 46 6.94 2.61 -24.27
CA GLN A 46 8.00 2.00 -25.07
C GLN A 46 9.28 1.79 -24.25
N ARG A 47 9.70 2.79 -23.46
CA ARG A 47 10.84 2.64 -22.55
C ARG A 47 10.63 1.58 -21.46
N GLY A 48 9.39 1.36 -21.05
CA GLY A 48 9.03 0.28 -20.14
C GLY A 48 9.13 -1.09 -20.81
N GLU A 49 8.65 -1.22 -22.06
CA GLU A 49 8.74 -2.47 -22.83
C GLU A 49 10.18 -2.92 -23.07
N GLU A 50 11.10 -1.96 -23.25
CA GLU A 50 12.54 -2.21 -23.42
C GLU A 50 13.23 -2.69 -22.13
N ASN A 51 12.65 -2.45 -20.96
CA ASN A 51 13.27 -2.79 -19.67
C ASN A 51 12.21 -3.24 -18.63
N PRO A 52 12.16 -4.54 -18.29
CA PRO A 52 11.20 -5.08 -17.32
C PRO A 52 11.20 -4.35 -15.97
N GLU A 53 12.35 -3.91 -15.47
CA GLU A 53 12.43 -3.18 -14.19
C GLU A 53 11.79 -1.79 -14.30
N LYS A 54 11.94 -1.11 -15.45
CA LYS A 54 11.27 0.18 -15.70
C LYS A 54 9.77 -0.01 -15.82
N MET A 55 9.30 -1.08 -16.47
CA MET A 55 7.87 -1.40 -16.53
C MET A 55 7.32 -1.69 -15.13
N LYS A 56 8.02 -2.50 -14.33
CA LYS A 56 7.65 -2.82 -12.95
C LYS A 56 7.54 -1.53 -12.11
N HIS A 57 8.55 -0.67 -12.21
CA HIS A 57 8.55 0.63 -11.54
C HIS A 57 7.38 1.52 -11.97
N LEU A 58 7.07 1.57 -13.28
CA LEU A 58 5.92 2.32 -13.80
C LEU A 58 4.59 1.79 -13.26
N ILE A 59 4.43 0.47 -13.14
CA ILE A 59 3.23 -0.14 -12.54
C ILE A 59 3.11 0.27 -11.07
N TYR A 60 4.18 0.21 -10.29
CA TYR A 60 4.14 0.65 -8.88
C TYR A 60 3.75 2.12 -8.75
N LEU A 61 4.35 3.01 -9.54
CA LEU A 61 3.98 4.42 -9.57
C LEU A 61 2.50 4.61 -9.96
N THR A 62 1.99 3.77 -10.86
CA THR A 62 0.57 3.79 -11.24
C THR A 62 -0.32 3.43 -10.06
N LEU A 63 -0.01 2.34 -9.33
CA LEU A 63 -0.80 1.89 -8.19
C LEU A 63 -0.82 2.95 -7.09
N SER A 64 0.34 3.49 -6.70
CA SER A 64 0.42 4.56 -5.69
C SER A 64 -0.36 5.81 -6.10
N PHE A 65 -0.30 6.19 -7.37
CA PHE A 65 -1.10 7.30 -7.89
C PHE A 65 -2.61 7.03 -7.79
N VAL A 66 -3.06 5.79 -8.04
CA VAL A 66 -4.48 5.42 -7.93
C VAL A 66 -4.92 5.43 -6.47
N GLU A 67 -4.12 4.92 -5.54
CA GLU A 67 -4.42 4.95 -4.10
C GLU A 67 -4.63 6.37 -3.60
N GLU A 68 -3.70 7.29 -3.91
CA GLU A 68 -3.78 8.69 -3.52
C GLU A 68 -4.98 9.39 -4.17
N ARG A 69 -5.21 9.17 -5.48
CA ARG A 69 -6.26 9.86 -6.22
C ARG A 69 -7.67 9.38 -5.89
N CYS A 70 -7.83 8.08 -5.64
CA CYS A 70 -9.12 7.47 -5.37
C CYS A 70 -9.39 7.29 -3.87
N ASN A 71 -8.43 7.63 -3.00
CA ASN A 71 -8.48 7.40 -1.56
C ASN A 71 -8.82 5.93 -1.24
N LEU A 72 -8.11 5.01 -1.92
CA LEU A 72 -8.25 3.57 -1.79
C LEU A 72 -6.94 2.96 -1.29
N THR A 73 -7.05 1.84 -0.59
CA THR A 73 -5.91 0.97 -0.30
C THR A 73 -5.92 -0.17 -1.31
N LEU A 74 -4.91 -0.25 -2.16
CA LEU A 74 -4.75 -1.32 -3.13
C LEU A 74 -3.82 -2.39 -2.56
N SER A 75 -4.06 -3.64 -2.96
CA SER A 75 -3.05 -4.67 -2.73
C SER A 75 -1.79 -4.30 -3.52
N HIS A 76 -0.63 -4.52 -2.90
CA HIS A 76 0.66 -4.34 -3.57
C HIS A 76 0.95 -5.52 -4.53
N SER A 77 0.13 -6.57 -4.50
CA SER A 77 0.10 -7.65 -5.49
C SER A 77 -0.74 -7.25 -6.70
N TYR A 78 -0.22 -7.51 -7.90
CA TYR A 78 -0.93 -7.29 -9.16
C TYR A 78 -0.67 -8.44 -10.12
N THR A 79 -1.65 -8.73 -10.97
CA THR A 79 -1.53 -9.68 -12.07
C THR A 79 -1.70 -8.94 -13.38
N ILE A 80 -0.82 -9.21 -14.34
CA ILE A 80 -1.01 -8.72 -15.70
C ILE A 80 -1.94 -9.69 -16.41
N GLU A 81 -3.14 -9.21 -16.73
CA GLU A 81 -4.13 -9.98 -17.46
C GLU A 81 -3.72 -10.23 -18.91
N SER A 82 -4.16 -11.37 -19.46
CA SER A 82 -3.82 -11.76 -20.84
C SER A 82 -4.52 -10.91 -21.91
N PHE A 83 -5.59 -10.21 -21.54
CA PHE A 83 -6.31 -9.29 -22.43
C PHE A 83 -5.71 -7.88 -22.38
N LYS A 84 -5.80 -7.15 -23.51
CA LYS A 84 -5.20 -5.82 -23.65
C LYS A 84 -6.00 -4.69 -23.00
N LEU A 85 -7.30 -4.88 -22.82
CA LEU A 85 -8.21 -3.87 -22.28
C LEU A 85 -9.39 -4.56 -21.58
N LYS A 86 -9.70 -4.13 -20.34
CA LYS A 86 -10.94 -4.51 -19.67
C LYS A 86 -12.07 -3.58 -20.14
N GLY A 87 -13.13 -4.16 -20.69
CA GLY A 87 -14.26 -3.40 -21.24
C GLY A 87 -14.04 -2.95 -22.69
N SER A 88 -14.76 -1.91 -23.14
CA SER A 88 -14.71 -1.44 -24.53
C SER A 88 -13.76 -0.25 -24.72
N LEU A 89 -13.13 -0.20 -25.90
CA LEU A 89 -12.25 0.91 -26.29
C LEU A 89 -12.97 2.27 -26.29
N GLU A 90 -14.24 2.29 -26.69
CA GLU A 90 -15.05 3.50 -26.71
C GLU A 90 -15.28 4.07 -25.30
N ARG A 91 -15.69 3.23 -24.35
CA ARG A 91 -15.87 3.64 -22.94
C ARG A 91 -14.57 4.12 -22.33
N MET A 92 -13.47 3.41 -22.61
CA MET A 92 -12.14 3.80 -22.16
C MET A 92 -11.75 5.19 -22.69
N GLN A 93 -11.98 5.45 -23.98
CA GLN A 93 -11.73 6.76 -24.56
C GLN A 93 -12.63 7.85 -23.97
N GLN A 94 -13.90 7.56 -23.68
CA GLN A 94 -14.80 8.51 -23.04
C GLN A 94 -14.31 8.89 -21.64
N ARG A 95 -13.91 7.90 -20.82
CA ARG A 95 -13.35 8.12 -19.47
C ARG A 95 -12.09 8.97 -19.48
N LEU A 96 -11.24 8.78 -20.48
CA LEU A 96 -10.03 9.59 -20.65
C LEU A 96 -10.32 10.99 -21.23
N LYS A 97 -11.39 11.15 -22.02
CA LYS A 97 -11.72 12.40 -22.74
C LYS A 97 -12.43 13.49 -21.91
N GLY A 98 -12.92 13.25 -20.67
CA GLY A 98 -13.52 14.33 -19.85
C GLY A 98 -13.62 14.03 -18.35
N ARG A 99 -13.52 15.00 -17.42
CA ARG A 99 -13.33 16.47 -17.47
C ARG A 99 -11.84 16.86 -17.43
N GLN A 100 -11.48 17.97 -18.07
CA GLN A 100 -10.32 18.75 -17.60
C GLN A 100 -10.59 19.11 -16.12
N MET A 101 -9.83 18.51 -15.21
CA MET A 101 -9.61 19.09 -13.89
C MET A 101 -8.35 19.95 -13.97
N PRO A 102 -8.27 21.04 -13.20
CA PRO A 102 -7.22 22.02 -13.33
C PRO A 102 -5.88 21.29 -13.24
N THR A 103 -4.95 21.62 -14.14
CA THR A 103 -3.53 21.53 -13.80
C THR A 103 -3.35 22.02 -12.36
N PRO A 104 -2.58 21.33 -11.50
CA PRO A 104 -2.07 21.98 -10.31
C PRO A 104 -1.32 23.21 -10.82
N HIS A 105 -1.99 24.36 -10.77
CA HIS A 105 -1.35 25.62 -11.00
C HIS A 105 -0.36 25.70 -9.85
N LEU A 106 0.92 25.53 -10.16
CA LEU A 106 1.95 26.35 -9.57
C LEU A 106 1.61 27.81 -9.92
N SER A 107 0.53 28.34 -9.33
CA SER A 107 0.25 29.76 -9.35
C SER A 107 1.13 30.36 -8.26
N GLN A 108 2.24 30.90 -8.72
CA GLN A 108 2.91 31.95 -7.99
C GLN A 108 1.88 33.01 -7.56
N ASN A 109 1.87 33.24 -6.25
CA ASN A 109 1.65 34.52 -5.59
C ASN A 109 0.19 35.01 -5.48
N THR A 110 -0.37 34.97 -4.27
CA THR A 110 -0.51 36.19 -3.43
C THR A 110 -1.05 35.90 -2.03
N LYS A 111 -0.19 36.18 -1.03
CA LYS A 111 -0.49 36.73 0.29
C LYS A 111 -1.51 36.00 1.18
N LYS A 112 -0.98 35.12 2.04
CA LYS A 112 -1.18 35.15 3.50
C LYS A 112 -0.11 34.27 4.13
N GLU A 113 1.07 34.87 4.24
CA GLU A 113 2.12 34.39 5.14
C GLU A 113 1.58 34.56 6.57
N LEU A 114 1.24 33.47 7.24
CA LEU A 114 1.11 33.46 8.69
C LEU A 114 2.54 33.30 9.20
N THR A 115 3.15 34.42 9.59
CA THR A 115 4.51 34.49 10.10
C THR A 115 4.62 33.71 11.40
N LEU A 116 5.75 33.00 11.57
CA LEU A 116 6.12 32.20 12.74
C LEU A 116 6.00 32.97 14.07
N ASP A 117 6.01 34.30 14.04
CA ASP A 117 5.79 35.16 15.21
C ASP A 117 4.36 35.10 15.78
N GLN A 118 3.34 34.71 15.00
CA GLN A 118 1.97 34.52 15.52
C GLN A 118 1.79 33.22 16.31
N LEU A 119 2.68 32.24 16.13
CA LEU A 119 2.65 30.96 16.84
C LEU A 119 3.42 31.02 18.17
N LEU A 120 4.38 31.96 18.32
CA LEU A 120 5.12 32.14 19.58
C LEU A 120 4.38 32.99 20.63
N HIS A 121 3.41 33.80 20.25
CA HIS A 121 2.68 34.66 21.19
C HIS A 121 1.45 34.01 21.86
N SER A 122 1.17 32.72 21.60
CA SER A 122 0.10 31.98 22.30
C SER A 122 0.59 31.14 23.49
N MET A 123 1.85 31.30 23.93
CA MET A 123 2.45 30.52 25.02
C MET A 123 2.93 31.31 26.23
N GLU A 124 2.74 32.64 26.29
CA GLU A 124 3.19 33.45 27.44
C GLU A 124 2.13 34.48 27.85
N ALA A 125 1.31 34.11 28.84
CA ALA A 125 0.47 34.91 29.77
C ALA A 125 -0.69 33.98 30.22
N GLU A 126 -0.86 33.50 31.45
CA GLU A 126 -0.48 33.96 32.78
C GLU A 126 -0.48 32.75 33.74
N GLU A 127 0.56 32.58 34.56
CA GLU A 127 0.40 31.98 35.89
C GLU A 127 -0.18 33.04 36.83
N GLY A 128 -1.18 32.68 37.63
CA GLY A 128 -1.68 33.58 38.67
C GLY A 128 -2.93 33.11 39.40
N SER A 129 -2.72 32.25 40.39
CA SER A 129 -3.60 31.87 41.51
C SER A 129 -4.83 32.76 41.80
N ASN A 130 -6.01 32.16 41.96
CA ASN A 130 -6.78 32.10 43.22
C ASN A 130 -8.14 31.39 43.01
N ALA A 131 -8.41 30.35 43.80
CA ALA A 131 -9.75 29.80 44.07
C ALA A 131 -10.60 30.83 44.87
N PRO A 132 -11.91 30.66 45.19
CA PRO A 132 -12.70 29.40 45.25
C PRO A 132 -14.20 29.52 44.85
N VAL A 133 -14.94 28.42 45.14
CA VAL A 133 -16.36 28.36 45.59
C VAL A 133 -17.40 27.75 44.62
N LEU A 134 -17.69 26.47 44.90
CA LEU A 134 -18.99 25.81 45.12
C LEU A 134 -20.22 26.26 44.30
N LYS A 135 -20.78 25.30 43.54
CA LYS A 135 -22.13 24.76 43.83
C LYS A 135 -22.40 23.43 43.12
N GLU A 136 -22.81 22.46 43.94
CA GLU A 136 -23.53 21.21 43.62
C GLU A 136 -24.83 21.54 42.87
N GLU A 137 -25.48 20.70 42.06
CA GLU A 137 -26.05 19.34 42.16
C GLU A 137 -26.49 19.01 40.70
N SER A 138 -26.58 17.80 40.14
CA SER A 138 -26.95 16.49 40.68
C SER A 138 -26.75 15.39 39.60
N VAL A 139 -26.13 14.27 40.03
CA VAL A 139 -26.48 12.84 39.80
C VAL A 139 -27.04 12.45 38.40
N THR A 140 -26.35 11.63 37.60
CA THR A 140 -26.50 10.16 37.63
C THR A 140 -25.35 9.42 36.91
N GLN A 141 -24.41 8.95 37.73
CA GLN A 141 -23.85 7.59 37.81
C GLN A 141 -24.01 6.62 36.60
N SER A 142 -22.87 6.30 35.97
CA SER A 142 -22.47 4.93 35.67
C SER A 142 -20.94 4.82 35.70
N LYS A 143 -20.47 3.85 36.48
CA LYS A 143 -19.13 3.56 36.99
C LYS A 143 -18.59 2.44 36.08
N VAL A 144 -17.32 2.39 35.67
CA VAL A 144 -16.27 1.55 36.29
C VAL A 144 -15.05 1.49 35.35
N HIS A 145 -13.90 1.98 35.84
CA HIS A 145 -12.51 1.46 35.75
C HIS A 145 -11.87 1.36 34.35
N LEU A 146 -10.60 1.70 34.10
CA LEU A 146 -9.46 2.09 34.93
C LEU A 146 -8.47 2.80 33.98
N ILE A 147 -7.74 3.78 34.48
CA ILE A 147 -6.53 4.29 33.82
C ILE A 147 -5.42 3.28 34.15
N GLU A 148 -4.82 2.67 33.13
CA GLU A 148 -3.44 2.21 33.22
C GLU A 148 -2.54 3.28 32.59
N GLU A 149 -1.66 3.74 33.45
CA GLU A 149 -0.63 4.76 33.27
C GLU A 149 0.54 4.17 32.47
N ILE A 150 1.17 5.00 31.61
CA ILE A 150 2.59 5.06 31.20
C ILE A 150 3.40 3.74 31.12
N THR A 151 4.13 3.39 30.07
CA THR A 151 5.16 4.15 29.35
C THR A 151 5.70 3.18 28.29
N SER A 152 5.59 3.52 27.01
CA SER A 152 6.62 3.11 26.06
C SER A 152 6.85 4.31 25.17
N THR A 153 7.91 5.03 25.50
CA THR A 153 8.62 5.91 24.59
C THR A 153 9.27 5.04 23.51
N GLU A 154 8.47 4.30 22.75
CA GLU A 154 8.94 3.69 21.51
C GLU A 154 8.79 4.75 20.45
N ILE A 155 9.94 5.39 20.19
CA ILE A 155 10.34 5.93 18.91
C ILE A 155 9.48 5.29 17.81
N PRO A 156 8.84 6.04 16.89
CA PRO A 156 8.28 5.41 15.70
C PRO A 156 9.44 4.78 14.92
N GLU A 157 9.75 3.53 15.27
CA GLU A 157 10.61 2.68 14.48
C GLU A 157 9.93 2.64 13.12
N ASN A 158 10.59 3.21 12.12
CA ASN A 158 10.13 3.18 10.74
C ASN A 158 10.26 1.74 10.20
N LEU A 159 9.56 0.79 10.81
CA LEU A 159 9.45 -0.58 10.33
C LEU A 159 8.71 -0.51 9.01
N SER A 160 9.45 -0.76 7.92
CA SER A 160 8.88 -0.76 6.58
C SER A 160 8.15 -2.09 6.38
N THR A 161 7.06 -2.11 5.61
CA THR A 161 6.52 -3.39 5.13
C THR A 161 7.39 -3.86 3.96
N PRO A 162 7.99 -5.07 4.00
CA PRO A 162 8.80 -5.58 2.90
C PRO A 162 7.90 -5.92 1.70
N VAL A 163 8.46 -5.84 0.49
CA VAL A 163 7.74 -6.23 -0.73
C VAL A 163 7.58 -7.74 -0.74
N TYR A 164 6.36 -8.25 -0.95
CA TYR A 164 6.11 -9.68 -1.00
C TYR A 164 5.16 -10.08 -2.12
N GLU A 165 5.21 -11.36 -2.47
CA GLU A 165 4.38 -12.02 -3.48
C GLU A 165 3.93 -13.36 -2.91
N ILE A 166 2.61 -13.60 -2.88
CA ILE A 166 2.01 -14.85 -2.42
C ILE A 166 1.27 -15.51 -3.59
N VAL A 167 1.54 -16.79 -3.82
CA VAL A 167 0.95 -17.57 -4.92
C VAL A 167 0.44 -18.90 -4.40
N THR A 168 -0.85 -19.16 -4.59
CA THR A 168 -1.44 -20.48 -4.34
C THR A 168 -1.28 -21.35 -5.58
N VAL A 169 -0.41 -22.35 -5.50
CA VAL A 169 -0.21 -23.34 -6.56
C VAL A 169 -1.31 -24.39 -6.46
N LYS A 170 -2.03 -24.60 -7.58
CA LYS A 170 -3.13 -25.57 -7.68
C LYS A 170 -2.70 -26.79 -8.49
N ASP A 171 -3.23 -27.95 -8.11
CA ASP A 171 -3.10 -29.19 -8.87
C ASP A 171 -4.00 -29.16 -10.14
N THR A 172 -3.82 -30.14 -11.03
CA THR A 172 -4.65 -30.47 -12.19
C THR A 172 -6.15 -30.47 -11.90
N ASN A 173 -6.55 -30.79 -10.66
CA ASN A 173 -7.93 -30.79 -10.17
C ASN A 173 -8.41 -29.42 -9.66
N LYS A 174 -7.67 -28.33 -9.90
CA LYS A 174 -7.90 -26.98 -9.35
C LYS A 174 -7.89 -26.88 -7.82
N LYS A 175 -7.45 -27.92 -7.11
CA LYS A 175 -7.30 -27.92 -5.65
C LYS A 175 -5.99 -27.25 -5.25
N PRO A 176 -5.98 -26.41 -4.21
CA PRO A 176 -4.77 -25.78 -3.72
C PRO A 176 -3.83 -26.86 -3.14
N LEU A 177 -2.57 -26.84 -3.57
CA LEU A 177 -1.55 -27.85 -3.23
C LEU A 177 -0.48 -27.29 -2.30
N LYS A 178 -0.02 -26.07 -2.59
CA LYS A 178 0.95 -25.35 -1.76
C LYS A 178 0.83 -23.84 -1.97
N ILE A 179 1.28 -23.09 -0.99
CA ILE A 179 1.45 -21.65 -1.04
C ILE A 179 2.95 -21.37 -1.18
N GLU A 180 3.31 -20.58 -2.18
CA GLU A 180 4.66 -20.05 -2.37
C GLU A 180 4.65 -18.55 -2.05
N LEU A 181 5.47 -18.14 -1.11
CA LEU A 181 5.59 -16.77 -0.64
C LEU A 181 7.02 -16.29 -0.84
N LYS A 182 7.18 -15.17 -1.56
CA LYS A 182 8.46 -14.55 -1.87
C LYS A 182 8.50 -13.16 -1.25
N ILE A 183 9.50 -12.87 -0.44
CA ILE A 183 9.61 -11.62 0.33
C ILE A 183 10.97 -10.99 0.09
N GLU A 184 10.98 -9.78 -0.44
CA GLU A 184 12.19 -9.02 -0.74
C GLU A 184 12.60 -8.21 0.50
N LEU A 185 13.78 -8.53 1.02
CA LEU A 185 14.35 -7.99 2.25
C LEU A 185 15.71 -7.31 1.97
N PRO A 186 15.76 -6.23 1.18
CA PRO A 186 17.02 -5.62 0.75
C PRO A 186 17.87 -5.08 1.91
N LYS A 187 17.26 -4.68 3.03
CA LYS A 187 17.98 -4.22 4.23
C LYS A 187 18.48 -5.36 5.14
N VAL A 188 18.17 -6.63 4.83
CA VAL A 188 18.56 -7.81 5.64
C VAL A 188 19.84 -8.43 5.11
N SER A 189 20.87 -8.52 5.96
CA SER A 189 22.16 -9.06 5.57
C SER A 189 22.29 -10.56 5.82
N SER A 190 21.60 -11.07 6.85
CA SER A 190 21.58 -12.45 7.31
C SER A 190 20.19 -12.89 7.75
N VAL A 191 19.88 -14.17 7.60
CA VAL A 191 18.62 -14.77 8.10
C VAL A 191 18.52 -14.71 9.63
N SER A 192 19.65 -14.61 10.33
CA SER A 192 19.69 -14.47 11.80
C SER A 192 19.08 -13.16 12.30
N GLU A 193 18.90 -12.17 11.42
CA GLU A 193 18.24 -10.90 11.73
C GLU A 193 16.71 -10.98 11.56
N CYS A 194 16.19 -12.10 11.05
CA CYS A 194 14.77 -12.29 10.81
C CYS A 194 14.19 -13.29 11.82
N ASP A 195 13.14 -12.86 12.53
CA ASP A 195 12.23 -13.75 13.24
C ASP A 195 11.10 -14.13 12.27
N LEU A 196 10.96 -15.42 11.97
CA LEU A 196 9.92 -15.97 11.10
C LEU A 196 9.04 -16.88 11.94
N ARG A 197 7.75 -16.55 12.01
CA ARG A 197 6.72 -17.36 12.65
C ARG A 197 5.71 -17.77 11.59
N ILE A 198 5.40 -19.06 11.55
CA ILE A 198 4.45 -19.66 10.62
C ILE A 198 3.44 -20.41 11.47
N SER A 199 2.17 -20.08 11.31
CA SER A 199 1.04 -20.84 11.85
C SER A 199 0.20 -21.41 10.70
N LYS A 200 -0.86 -22.16 11.03
CA LYS A 200 -1.75 -22.78 10.04
C LYS A 200 -2.37 -21.78 9.08
N ASP A 201 -2.72 -20.60 9.56
CA ASP A 201 -3.48 -19.59 8.82
C ASP A 201 -2.75 -18.26 8.65
N ASP A 202 -1.58 -18.06 9.27
CA ASP A 202 -0.84 -16.82 9.16
C ASP A 202 0.68 -16.99 9.15
N ILE A 203 1.38 -16.00 8.58
CA ILE A 203 2.83 -15.90 8.59
C ILE A 203 3.22 -14.50 9.06
N ILE A 204 4.13 -14.46 10.04
CA ILE A 204 4.66 -13.23 10.62
C ILE A 204 6.17 -13.21 10.43
N ILE A 205 6.68 -12.09 9.92
CA ILE A 205 8.11 -11.81 9.81
C ILE A 205 8.40 -10.49 10.51
N GLU A 206 9.32 -10.56 11.47
CA GLU A 206 9.82 -9.40 12.19
C GLU A 206 11.33 -9.31 12.01
N VAL A 207 11.79 -8.16 11.56
CA VAL A 207 13.20 -7.81 11.45
C VAL A 207 13.39 -6.54 12.27
N PRO A 208 14.09 -6.61 13.41
CA PRO A 208 14.26 -5.47 14.30
C PRO A 208 14.69 -4.21 13.56
N GLU A 209 14.04 -3.08 13.83
CA GLU A 209 14.30 -1.75 13.26
C GLU A 209 14.20 -1.65 11.71
N LYS A 210 13.77 -2.72 11.01
CA LYS A 210 13.80 -2.78 9.53
C LYS A 210 12.46 -3.12 8.92
N TYR A 211 11.88 -4.25 9.29
CA TYR A 211 10.69 -4.79 8.64
C TYR A 211 9.73 -5.44 9.63
N LYS A 212 8.44 -5.27 9.38
CA LYS A 212 7.37 -6.05 10.02
C LYS A 212 6.33 -6.42 8.97
N LEU A 213 6.01 -7.70 8.88
CA LEU A 213 5.04 -8.23 7.94
C LEU A 213 4.20 -9.28 8.65
N GLN A 214 2.88 -9.16 8.54
CA GLN A 214 1.92 -10.17 8.96
C GLN A 214 1.00 -10.45 7.77
N LEU A 215 0.82 -11.73 7.43
CA LEU A 215 0.04 -12.18 6.29
C LEU A 215 -0.88 -13.30 6.69
N ASP A 216 -2.16 -13.12 6.40
CA ASP A 216 -3.14 -14.22 6.45
C ASP A 216 -2.97 -15.08 5.18
N LEU A 217 -2.92 -16.39 5.39
CA LEU A 217 -2.77 -17.39 4.34
C LEU A 217 -4.13 -17.68 3.69
N PRO A 218 -4.20 -17.77 2.36
CA PRO A 218 -5.46 -18.03 1.65
C PRO A 218 -6.00 -19.44 1.89
N GLU A 219 -5.15 -20.36 2.34
CA GLU A 219 -5.47 -21.76 2.63
C GLU A 219 -4.71 -22.18 3.88
N LEU A 220 -5.26 -23.11 4.64
CA LEU A 220 -4.56 -23.66 5.80
C LEU A 220 -3.34 -24.46 5.36
N VAL A 221 -2.19 -24.20 5.99
CA VAL A 221 -0.93 -24.87 5.69
C VAL A 221 -0.53 -25.86 6.76
N ASP A 222 0.29 -26.81 6.36
CA ASP A 222 0.99 -27.72 7.25
C ASP A 222 2.28 -27.04 7.74
N GLU A 223 2.25 -26.60 9.00
CA GLU A 223 3.39 -25.95 9.67
C GLU A 223 4.64 -26.83 9.71
N GLU A 224 4.49 -28.16 9.85
CA GLU A 224 5.61 -29.10 9.99
C GLU A 224 6.35 -29.30 8.67
N THR A 225 5.62 -29.27 7.55
CA THR A 225 6.19 -29.46 6.21
C THR A 225 6.50 -28.16 5.48
N THR A 226 6.26 -27.01 6.11
CA THR A 226 6.61 -25.70 5.56
C THR A 226 8.11 -25.47 5.58
N THR A 227 8.64 -24.92 4.48
CA THR A 227 10.08 -24.63 4.33
C THR A 227 10.31 -23.16 4.02
N ALA A 228 11.39 -22.60 4.55
CA ALA A 228 11.79 -21.21 4.32
C ALA A 228 13.28 -21.13 3.95
N VAL A 229 13.60 -20.42 2.86
CA VAL A 229 14.95 -20.32 2.30
C VAL A 229 15.28 -18.86 2.01
N PHE A 230 16.28 -18.32 2.72
CA PHE A 230 16.78 -16.97 2.47
C PHE A 230 17.95 -16.98 1.47
N ASN A 231 17.76 -16.32 0.33
CA ASN A 231 18.82 -16.09 -0.65
C ASN A 231 19.56 -14.80 -0.33
N LYS A 232 20.77 -14.92 0.25
CA LYS A 232 21.63 -13.77 0.60
C LYS A 232 22.03 -12.91 -0.59
N GLY A 233 22.26 -13.51 -1.76
CA GLY A 233 22.68 -12.79 -2.97
C GLY A 233 21.57 -11.93 -3.56
N ARG A 234 20.34 -12.45 -3.56
CA ARG A 234 19.15 -11.75 -4.05
C ARG A 234 18.47 -10.90 -2.98
N ARG A 235 18.80 -11.11 -1.70
CA ARG A 235 18.10 -10.51 -0.55
C ARG A 235 16.61 -10.84 -0.52
N VAL A 236 16.28 -12.11 -0.78
CA VAL A 236 14.89 -12.60 -0.88
C VAL A 236 14.69 -13.83 0.00
N LEU A 237 13.64 -13.83 0.81
CA LEU A 237 13.14 -14.98 1.56
C LEU A 237 12.06 -15.69 0.74
N PHE A 238 12.23 -16.98 0.50
CA PHE A 238 11.24 -17.83 -0.16
C PHE A 238 10.65 -18.78 0.87
N ILE A 239 9.34 -18.81 1.01
CA ILE A 239 8.60 -19.71 1.87
C ILE A 239 7.74 -20.60 0.98
N THR A 240 7.80 -21.90 1.18
CA THR A 240 6.97 -22.89 0.51
C THR A 240 6.20 -23.65 1.59
N ALA A 241 4.90 -23.39 1.67
CA ALA A 241 4.01 -23.93 2.68
C ALA A 241 2.99 -24.88 2.03
N PRO A 242 3.11 -26.20 2.20
CA PRO A 242 2.13 -27.15 1.69
C PRO A 242 0.75 -26.94 2.32
N VAL A 243 -0.32 -27.11 1.53
CA VAL A 243 -1.69 -27.00 2.06
C VAL A 243 -1.99 -28.20 2.94
N ALA A 244 -2.50 -27.94 4.14
CA ALA A 244 -2.89 -28.97 5.09
C ALA A 244 -4.01 -29.84 4.48
N LYS A 245 -3.85 -31.16 4.56
CA LYS A 245 -4.93 -32.07 4.20
C LYS A 245 -5.98 -32.03 5.31
N PRO A 246 -7.28 -32.07 4.99
CA PRO A 246 -8.29 -32.28 6.02
C PRO A 246 -8.02 -33.64 6.68
N ASP A 247 -7.81 -33.64 7.99
CA ASP A 247 -7.72 -34.86 8.78
C ASP A 247 -9.03 -35.65 8.58
N LEU A 248 -8.90 -36.88 8.07
CA LEU A 248 -9.99 -37.83 7.84
C LEU A 248 -10.39 -38.55 9.12
#